data_AF-A0A3B8J616-F1
#
_entry.id   AF-A0A3B8J616-F1
#
_cell.length_a   1.000
_cell.length_b   1.000
_cell.length_c   1.000
_cell.angle_alpha   90.00
_cell.angle_beta   90.00
_cell.angle_gamma   90.00
#
_symmetry.space_group_name_H-M   'P 1'
#
loop_
_entity.id
_entity.type
_entity.pdbx_description
1 polymer ?
#
loop_
_entity_poly.entity_id
_entity_poly.type
_entity_poly.pdbx_seq_one_letter_code
_entity_poly.pdbx_strand_id
1 'polypeptide(L)' 'MELNLNTKEIAQRLNISVRGVEISRYRLRKKLELDRNDNLQEFILGF' A
#
# COMPACT_ATOMS: atom_id res chain seq x y z
N MET A 1 -11.74 9.80 3.85
CA MET A 1 -10.78 9.84 4.97
C MET A 1 -10.59 8.38 5.37
N GLU A 2 -9.43 7.72 5.32
CA GLU A 2 -8.21 8.12 6.02
C GLU A 2 -7.01 7.20 5.67
N LEU A 3 -6.90 6.72 4.43
CA LEU A 3 -5.70 5.94 4.02
C LEU A 3 -4.39 6.72 4.10
N ASN A 4 -4.48 8.05 4.16
CA ASN A 4 -3.33 8.92 4.35
C ASN A 4 -2.69 8.76 5.74
N LEU A 5 -3.48 8.43 6.78
CA LEU A 5 -2.92 8.16 8.11
C LEU A 5 -2.17 6.83 8.12
N ASN A 6 -2.81 5.76 7.63
CA ASN A 6 -2.19 4.44 7.55
C ASN A 6 -0.90 4.46 6.69
N THR A 7 -0.88 5.18 5.56
CA THR A 7 0.34 5.30 4.73
C THR A 7 1.48 6.02 5.46
N LYS A 8 1.17 7.05 6.27
CA LYS A 8 2.17 7.76 7.08
C LYS A 8 2.67 6.91 8.25
N GLU A 9 1.79 6.16 8.91
CA GLU A 9 2.17 5.25 9.99
C GLU A 9 3.03 4.09 9.48
N ILE A 10 2.68 3.49 8.33
CA ILE A 10 3.51 2.47 7.68
C ILE A 10 4.89 3.04 7.33
N ALA A 11 4.94 4.26 6.76
CA ALA A 11 6.19 4.93 6.43
C ALA A 11 7.09 5.09 7.66
N GLN A 12 6.52 5.53 8.80
CA GLN A 12 7.23 5.66 10.07
C GLN A 12 7.70 4.30 10.61
N ARG A 13 6.83 3.29 10.63
CA ARG A 13 7.16 1.94 11.13
C ARG A 13 8.25 1.25 10.30
N LEU A 14 8.23 1.45 8.99
CA LEU A 14 9.21 0.88 8.06
C LEU A 14 10.45 1.76 7.89
N ASN A 15 10.51 2.93 8.55
CA ASN A 15 11.57 3.93 8.41
C ASN A 15 11.88 4.30 6.95
N ILE A 16 10.83 4.47 6.13
CA ILE A 16 10.93 4.90 4.73
C ILE A 16 10.07 6.13 4.49
N SER A 17 10.30 6.83 3.37
CA SER A 17 9.44 7.94 2.99
C SER A 17 8.04 7.44 2.59
N VAL A 18 7.03 8.30 2.74
CA VAL A 18 5.67 8.05 2.22
C VAL A 18 5.72 7.67 0.74
N ARG A 19 6.58 8.35 -0.04
CA ARG A 19 6.81 8.03 -1.45
C ARG A 19 7.37 6.61 -1.65
N GLY A 20 8.24 6.15 -0.75
CA GLY A 20 8.73 4.76 -0.74
C GLY A 20 7.63 3.73 -0.48
N VAL A 21 6.66 4.06 0.38
CA VAL A 21 5.46 3.24 0.60
C VAL A 21 4.61 3.17 -0.67
N GLU A 22 4.36 4.31 -1.33
CA GLU A 22 3.60 4.35 -2.60
C GLU A 22 4.24 3.50 -3.70
N ILE A 23 5.56 3.62 -3.88
CA ILE A 23 6.29 2.82 -4.88
C ILE A 23 6.19 1.33 -4.53
N SER A 24 6.33 0.97 -3.24
CA SER A 24 6.20 -0.42 -2.80
C SER A 24 4.80 -0.97 -3.04
N ARG A 25 3.74 -0.19 -2.79
CA ARG A 25 2.34 -0.57 -3.11
C ARG A 25 2.13 -0.74 -4.61
N TYR A 26 2.69 0.15 -5.43
CA TYR A 26 2.64 0.01 -6.89
C TYR A 26 3.32 -1.27 -7.37
N ARG A 27 4.53 -1.57 -6.87
CA ARG A 27 5.24 -2.81 -7.20
C ARG A 27 4.48 -4.06 -6.75
N LEU A 28 3.91 -4.03 -5.55
CA LEU A 28 3.06 -5.11 -5.03
C LEU A 28 1.87 -5.35 -5.95
N ARG A 29 1.12 -4.31 -6.33
CA ARG A 29 0.00 -4.44 -7.28
C ARG A 29 0.44 -5.06 -8.60
N LYS A 30 1.56 -4.60 -9.16
CA LYS A 30 2.08 -5.14 -10.43
C LYS A 30 2.52 -6.61 -10.30
N LYS A 31 3.13 -7.00 -9.17
CA LYS A 31 3.54 -8.37 -8.91
C LYS A 31 2.36 -9.33 -8.69
N LEU A 32 1.27 -8.80 -8.14
CA LEU A 32 0.03 -9.54 -7.87
C LEU A 32 -0.96 -9.45 -9.04
N GLU A 33 -0.59 -8.80 -10.14
CA GLU A 33 -1.43 -8.60 -11.34
C GLU A 33 -2.81 -8.00 -11.05
N LEU A 34 -2.91 -7.16 -10.02
CA LEU A 34 -4.17 -6.56 -9.56
C LEU A 34 -4.62 -5.40 -10.45
N ASP A 35 -5.81 -5.53 -11.04
CA ASP A 35 -6.41 -4.50 -11.88
C ASP A 35 -6.88 -3.31 -11.04
N ARG A 36 -7.07 -2.13 -11.63
CA ARG A 36 -7.43 -0.89 -10.91
C ARG A 36 -8.70 -1.02 -10.06
N ASN A 37 -9.59 -1.94 -10.44
CA ASN A 37 -10.82 -2.24 -9.71
C ASN A 37 -10.58 -3.17 -8.51
N ASP A 38 -9.43 -3.84 -8.43
CA ASP A 38 -9.09 -4.71 -7.33
C ASP A 38 -8.62 -3.89 -6.12
N ASN A 39 -9.31 -4.09 -5.00
CA ASN A 39 -9.00 -3.45 -3.75
C ASN A 39 -7.75 -4.08 -3.12
N LEU A 40 -6.61 -3.39 -3.24
CA LEU A 40 -5.35 -3.83 -2.64
C LEU A 40 -5.43 -3.97 -1.12
N GLN A 41 -6.25 -3.15 -0.43
CA GLN A 41 -6.42 -3.34 1.02
C GLN A 41 -7.16 -4.62 1.34
N GLU A 42 -8.20 -4.94 0.58
CA GLU A 42 -8.96 -6.18 0.76
C GLU A 42 -8.07 -7.41 0.50
N PHE A 43 -7.19 -7.33 -0.49
CA PHE A 43 -6.20 -8.38 -0.75
C PHE A 43 -5.17 -8.54 0.38
N ILE A 44 -4.73 -7.44 1.01
CA ILE A 44 -3.72 -7.49 2.09
C ILE A 44 -4.34 -7.80 3.47
N LEU A 45 -5.57 -7.35 3.72
CA LEU A 45 -6.29 -7.54 4.99
C LEU A 45 -7.13 -8.82 5.03
N GLY A 46 -7.37 -9.46 3.89
CA GLY A 46 -8.08 -10.75 3.78
C GLY A 46 -7.23 -11.97 4.16
N PHE A 47 -6.05 -11.77 4.75
CA PHE A 47 -5.14 -12.80 5.25
C PHE A 47 -4.92 -12.69 6.75
#